data_AF-A0A7C9EUS1-F1
#
_entry.id   AF-A0A7C9EUS1-F1
#
_cell.length_a   1.000
_cell.length_b   1.000
_cell.length_c   1.000
_cell.angle_alpha   90.00
_cell.angle_beta   90.00
_cell.angle_gamma   90.00
#
_symmetry.space_group_name_H-M   'P 1'
#
loop_
_entity.id
_entity.type
_entity.pdbx_description
1 polymer ?
#
loop_
_entity_poly.entity_id
_entity_poly.type
_entity_poly.pdbx_seq_one_letter_code
_entity_poly.pdbx_strand_id
1 'polypeptide(L)'
;MASRRLRAFKRWMSANSIKYSDALDLVELEDGSICVKSNCDLKEGDLVATIPKRACLTVRTSGAAALIEASGLDGSLALSIAVMYERSLDAESPWAGYLQLLPFSEPLPLVWTLEEVDSLLRGTELHKV
;
A
#
# COMPACT_ATOMS: atom_id res chain seq x y z
N MET A 1 7.32 11.76 18.67
CA MET A 1 8.42 10.99 18.04
C MET A 1 7.82 10.07 17.00
N ALA A 2 8.33 10.04 15.76
CA ALA A 2 7.84 9.11 14.73
C ALA A 2 7.96 7.65 15.21
N SER A 3 7.00 6.78 14.93
CA SER A 3 7.04 5.37 15.38
C SER A 3 8.21 4.59 14.78
N ARG A 4 8.49 3.40 15.32
CA ARG A 4 9.52 2.49 14.76
C ARG A 4 9.22 2.14 13.30
N ARG A 5 7.95 1.89 12.97
CA ARG A 5 7.46 1.51 11.63
C ARG A 5 7.68 2.64 10.64
N LEU A 6 7.28 3.86 11.01
CA LEU A 6 7.44 5.04 10.18
C LEU A 6 8.92 5.41 9.95
N ARG A 7 9.78 5.27 10.98
CA ARG A 7 11.24 5.46 10.81
C ARG A 7 11.84 4.43 9.86
N ALA A 8 11.41 3.17 9.94
CA ALA A 8 11.86 2.13 9.03
C ALA A 8 11.42 2.42 7.58
N PHE A 9 10.18 2.85 7.39
CA PHE A 9 9.70 3.29 6.08
C PHE A 9 10.48 4.49 5.52
N LYS A 10 10.73 5.53 6.33
CA LYS A 10 11.53 6.69 5.90
C LYS A 10 12.94 6.28 5.44
N ARG A 11 13.61 5.35 6.14
CA ARG A 11 14.91 4.79 5.70
C ARG A 11 14.79 4.01 4.39
N TRP A 12 13.75 3.18 4.27
CA TRP A 12 13.49 2.42 3.05
C TRP A 12 13.25 3.33 1.84
N MET A 13 12.51 4.42 2.01
CA MET A 13 12.31 5.43 0.97
C MET A 13 13.64 6.04 0.51
N SER A 14 14.50 6.45 1.45
CA SER A 14 15.82 6.99 1.13
C SER A 14 16.68 5.99 0.36
N ALA A 15 16.71 4.72 0.78
CA ALA A 15 17.45 3.66 0.09
C ALA A 15 16.94 3.44 -1.36
N ASN A 16 15.65 3.63 -1.60
CA ASN A 16 15.02 3.48 -2.92
C ASN A 16 14.97 4.77 -3.75
N SER A 17 15.65 5.83 -3.29
CA SER A 17 15.69 7.14 -3.96
C SER A 17 14.32 7.80 -4.10
N ILE A 18 13.38 7.49 -3.20
CA ILE A 18 12.11 8.20 -3.08
C ILE A 18 12.38 9.53 -2.37
N LYS A 19 11.93 10.63 -2.97
CA LYS A 19 12.04 11.97 -2.41
C LYS A 19 10.65 12.58 -2.26
N TYR A 20 10.42 13.30 -1.18
CA TYR A 20 9.22 14.09 -0.98
C TYR A 20 9.61 15.48 -0.45
N SER A 21 8.77 16.48 -0.71
CA SER A 21 9.01 17.87 -0.32
C SER A 21 9.00 18.05 1.19
N ASP A 22 9.85 18.93 1.73
CA ASP A 22 9.84 19.31 3.16
C ASP A 22 8.52 19.98 3.58
N ALA A 23 7.72 20.41 2.61
CA ALA A 23 6.35 20.87 2.81
C ALA A 23 5.40 19.74 3.26
N LEU A 24 5.81 18.48 3.18
CA LEU A 24 5.01 17.33 3.61
C LEU A 24 5.63 16.66 4.84
N ASP A 25 4.77 16.11 5.69
CA ASP A 25 5.14 15.12 6.68
C ASP A 25 4.27 13.86 6.55
N LEU A 26 4.83 12.76 7.03
CA LEU A 26 4.12 11.50 7.18
C LEU A 26 3.74 11.36 8.64
N VAL A 27 2.46 11.20 8.90
CA VAL A 27 1.90 11.14 10.25
C VAL A 27 1.25 9.78 10.44
N GLU A 28 1.47 9.18 11.62
CA GLU A 28 0.76 7.97 12.03
C GLU A 28 -0.40 8.36 12.94
N LEU A 29 -1.59 7.87 12.61
CA LEU A 29 -2.81 8.11 13.38
C LEU A 29 -2.93 7.10 14.53
N GLU A 30 -3.92 7.31 15.41
CA GLU A 30 -4.12 6.47 16.60
C GLU A 30 -4.47 5.02 16.26
N ASP A 31 -5.13 4.78 15.13
CA ASP A 31 -5.44 3.45 14.59
C ASP A 31 -4.24 2.78 13.90
N GLY A 32 -3.08 3.43 13.90
CA GLY A 32 -1.85 2.95 13.26
C GLY A 32 -1.83 3.12 11.74
N SER A 33 -2.83 3.78 11.15
CA SER A 33 -2.80 4.18 9.74
C SER A 33 -1.80 5.32 9.52
N ILE A 34 -1.32 5.48 8.29
CA ILE A 34 -0.37 6.53 7.94
C ILE A 34 -0.99 7.44 6.89
N CYS A 35 -0.92 8.75 7.15
CA CYS A 35 -1.37 9.77 6.23
C CYS A 35 -0.23 10.74 5.87
N VAL A 36 -0.46 11.49 4.79
CA VAL A 36 0.40 12.60 4.37
C VAL A 36 -0.26 13.89 4.82
N LYS A 37 0.49 14.76 5.49
CA LYS A 37 0.03 16.07 5.94
C LYS A 37 0.92 17.16 5.34
N SER A 38 0.33 18.28 4.94
CA SER A 38 1.11 19.47 4.57
C SER A 38 1.47 20.30 5.81
N ASN A 39 2.69 20.84 5.82
CA ASN A 39 3.21 21.75 6.84
C ASN A 39 3.05 23.23 6.45
N CYS A 40 2.72 23.49 5.18
CA CYS A 40 2.47 24.80 4.63
C CYS A 40 1.46 24.72 3.48
N ASP A 41 1.04 25.88 2.98
CA ASP A 41 0.20 25.99 1.80
C ASP A 41 0.95 25.51 0.55
N LEU A 42 0.33 24.60 -0.19
CA LEU A 42 0.81 24.10 -1.48
C LEU A 42 0.02 24.77 -2.60
N LYS A 43 0.68 25.04 -3.72
CA LYS A 43 0.05 25.60 -4.93
C LYS A 43 -0.07 24.53 -6.00
N GLU A 44 -1.00 24.74 -6.92
CA GLU A 44 -1.10 23.90 -8.12
C GLU A 44 0.22 23.92 -8.90
N GLY A 45 0.71 22.73 -9.26
CA GLY A 45 1.98 22.55 -9.94
C GLY A 45 3.19 22.33 -9.03
N ASP A 46 3.06 22.46 -7.71
CA ASP A 46 4.16 22.18 -6.79
C ASP A 46 4.55 20.69 -6.82
N LEU A 47 5.85 20.42 -6.94
CA LEU A 47 6.38 19.06 -6.88
C LEU A 47 6.38 18.55 -5.43
N VAL A 48 5.45 17.66 -5.12
CA VAL A 48 5.29 17.11 -3.76
C VAL A 48 6.15 15.86 -3.51
N ALA A 49 6.36 15.02 -4.52
CA ALA A 49 7.16 13.80 -4.40
C ALA A 49 7.67 13.31 -5.76
N THR A 50 8.74 12.51 -5.71
CA THR A 50 9.30 11.78 -6.85
C THR A 50 9.54 10.34 -6.42
N ILE A 51 8.85 9.41 -7.09
CA ILE A 51 8.93 7.98 -6.83
C ILE A 51 9.53 7.31 -8.07
N PRO A 52 10.74 6.74 -8.00
CA PRO A 52 11.33 6.00 -9.11
C PRO A 52 10.49 4.76 -9.44
N LYS A 53 10.29 4.46 -10.74
CA LYS A 53 9.51 3.29 -11.18
C LYS A 53 9.99 1.96 -10.56
N ARG A 54 11.29 1.83 -10.31
CA ARG A 54 11.89 0.65 -9.66
C ARG A 54 11.44 0.45 -8.20
N ALA A 55 11.02 1.53 -7.52
CA ALA A 55 10.54 1.47 -6.15
C ALA A 55 9.07 1.03 -6.08
N CYS A 56 8.34 1.08 -7.19
CA CYS A 56 6.97 0.59 -7.27
C CYS A 56 6.95 -0.93 -7.28
N LEU A 57 6.13 -1.53 -6.40
CA LEU A 57 5.81 -2.95 -6.47
C LEU A 57 4.82 -3.19 -7.61
N THR A 58 5.25 -3.98 -8.59
CA THR A 58 4.48 -4.38 -9.76
C THR A 58 4.76 -5.86 -10.03
N VAL A 59 3.97 -6.48 -10.89
CA VAL A 59 4.26 -7.84 -11.37
C VAL A 59 5.68 -7.95 -11.92
N ARG A 60 6.12 -6.94 -12.69
CA ARG A 60 7.44 -6.94 -13.34
C ARG A 60 8.60 -6.72 -12.39
N THR A 61 8.37 -6.00 -11.29
CA THR A 61 9.43 -5.67 -10.33
C THR A 61 9.51 -6.71 -9.22
N SER A 62 8.43 -7.44 -8.91
CA SER A 62 8.43 -8.50 -7.90
C SER A 62 9.33 -9.69 -8.27
N GLY A 63 9.86 -10.38 -7.25
CA GLY A 63 10.58 -11.64 -7.41
C GLY A 63 9.72 -12.79 -7.97
N ALA A 64 8.38 -12.68 -7.92
CA ALA A 64 7.46 -13.67 -8.50
C ALA A 64 7.16 -13.48 -10.00
N ALA A 65 7.75 -12.47 -10.65
CA ALA A 65 7.42 -12.10 -12.03
C ALA A 65 7.35 -13.30 -13.00
N ALA A 66 8.39 -14.14 -13.01
CA ALA A 66 8.49 -15.28 -13.92
C ALA A 66 7.42 -16.35 -13.67
N LEU A 67 7.06 -16.59 -12.40
CA LEU A 67 6.02 -17.57 -12.04
C LEU A 67 4.63 -17.07 -12.41
N ILE A 68 4.36 -15.78 -12.19
CA ILE A 68 3.09 -15.13 -12.54
C ILE A 68 2.90 -15.16 -14.06
N GLU A 69 3.94 -14.81 -14.81
CA GLU A 69 3.92 -14.84 -16.29
C GLU A 69 3.72 -16.28 -16.82
N ALA A 70 4.46 -17.26 -16.28
CA ALA A 70 4.30 -18.66 -16.66
C ALA A 70 2.90 -19.22 -16.36
N SER A 71 2.22 -18.65 -15.35
CA SER A 71 0.85 -19.03 -14.97
C SER A 71 -0.22 -18.32 -15.81
N GLY A 72 0.16 -17.42 -16.73
CA GLY A 72 -0.77 -16.66 -17.56
C GLY A 72 -1.67 -15.71 -16.78
N LEU A 73 -1.25 -15.29 -15.58
CA LEU A 73 -2.02 -14.39 -14.72
C LEU A 73 -1.75 -12.94 -15.12
N ASP A 74 -2.80 -12.13 -15.14
CA ASP A 74 -2.71 -10.71 -15.50
C ASP A 74 -3.58 -9.82 -14.60
N GLY A 75 -3.48 -8.51 -14.79
CA GLY A 75 -4.31 -7.50 -14.14
C GLY A 75 -4.12 -7.44 -12.63
N SER A 76 -5.23 -7.17 -11.92
CA SER A 76 -5.23 -7.06 -10.46
C SER A 76 -4.88 -8.38 -9.77
N LEU A 77 -5.28 -9.53 -10.32
CA LEU A 77 -4.98 -10.84 -9.75
C LEU A 77 -3.48 -11.12 -9.73
N ALA A 78 -2.79 -10.85 -10.83
CA ALA A 78 -1.34 -10.97 -10.92
C ALA A 78 -0.63 -10.07 -9.88
N LEU A 79 -1.09 -8.83 -9.74
CA LEU A 79 -0.54 -7.91 -8.74
C LEU A 79 -0.81 -8.38 -7.30
N SER A 80 -2.01 -8.90 -7.01
CA SER A 80 -2.33 -9.48 -5.70
C SER A 80 -1.36 -10.60 -5.34
N ILE A 81 -1.03 -11.49 -6.29
CA ILE A 81 -0.06 -12.57 -6.08
C ILE A 81 1.35 -12.03 -5.89
N ALA A 82 1.76 -11.01 -6.66
CA ALA A 82 3.05 -10.35 -6.44
C ALA A 82 3.15 -9.78 -5.02
N VAL A 83 2.11 -9.11 -4.53
CA VAL A 83 2.06 -8.59 -3.14
C VAL A 83 2.09 -9.73 -2.12
N MET A 84 1.34 -10.82 -2.35
CA MET A 84 1.34 -11.99 -1.45
C MET A 84 2.72 -12.64 -1.39
N TYR A 85 3.40 -12.81 -2.53
CA TYR A 85 4.74 -13.35 -2.60
C TYR A 85 5.73 -12.49 -1.82
N GLU A 86 5.78 -11.17 -2.09
CA GLU A 86 6.68 -10.28 -1.37
C GLU A 86 6.39 -10.24 0.14
N ARG A 87 5.11 -10.29 0.55
CA ARG A 87 4.75 -10.39 1.96
C ARG A 87 5.24 -11.70 2.60
N SER A 88 5.26 -12.80 1.86
CA SER A 88 5.72 -14.10 2.37
C SER A 88 7.22 -14.13 2.68
N LEU A 89 8.00 -13.22 2.07
CA LEU A 89 9.44 -13.08 2.32
C LEU A 89 9.76 -12.25 3.57
N ASP A 90 8.76 -11.56 4.14
CA ASP A 90 8.91 -10.69 5.32
C ASP A 90 10.09 -9.71 5.17
N ALA A 91 11.07 -9.76 6.08
CA ALA A 91 12.23 -8.86 6.09
C ALA A 91 13.15 -9.02 4.87
N GLU A 92 13.11 -10.16 4.18
CA GLU A 92 13.91 -10.43 2.99
C GLU A 92 13.32 -9.79 1.72
N SER A 93 12.08 -9.31 1.76
CA SER A 93 11.49 -8.61 0.63
C SER A 93 12.17 -7.25 0.42
N PRO A 94 12.54 -6.89 -0.84
CA PRO A 94 12.97 -5.54 -1.17
C PRO A 94 11.92 -4.47 -0.82
N TRP A 95 10.64 -4.84 -0.65
CA TRP A 95 9.54 -3.95 -0.28
C TRP A 95 9.13 -4.05 1.20
N ALA A 96 9.87 -4.79 2.04
CA ALA A 96 9.53 -4.97 3.46
C ALA A 96 9.24 -3.64 4.17
N GLY A 97 10.04 -2.61 3.89
CA GLY A 97 9.89 -1.27 4.45
C GLY A 97 8.55 -0.58 4.11
N TYR A 98 7.99 -0.87 2.93
CA TYR A 98 6.69 -0.39 2.46
C TYR A 98 5.54 -1.32 2.92
N LEU A 99 5.69 -2.63 2.76
CA LEU A 99 4.66 -3.62 3.05
C LEU A 99 4.25 -3.64 4.53
N GLN A 100 5.19 -3.39 5.45
CA GLN A 100 4.89 -3.28 6.89
C GLN A 100 3.94 -2.12 7.24
N LEU A 101 3.75 -1.15 6.34
CA LEU A 101 2.84 -0.03 6.57
C LEU A 101 1.42 -0.32 6.12
N LEU A 102 1.23 -1.29 5.23
CA LEU A 102 -0.08 -1.63 4.71
C LEU A 102 -0.92 -2.29 5.82
N PRO A 103 -2.23 -2.03 5.87
CA PRO A 103 -3.11 -2.74 6.77
C PRO A 103 -3.13 -4.24 6.43
N PHE A 104 -3.44 -5.04 7.45
CA PHE A 104 -3.61 -6.48 7.27
C PHE A 104 -4.87 -6.78 6.45
N SER A 105 -5.95 -6.04 6.69
CA SER A 105 -7.24 -6.16 6.01
C SER A 105 -7.85 -4.78 5.77
N GLU A 106 -8.55 -4.66 4.65
CA GLU A 106 -9.39 -3.49 4.36
C GLU A 106 -10.84 -3.75 4.81
N PRO A 107 -11.59 -2.73 5.27
CA PRO A 107 -12.96 -2.87 5.73
C PRO A 107 -13.94 -2.97 4.53
N LEU A 108 -13.78 -4.02 3.72
CA LEU A 108 -14.61 -4.26 2.54
C LEU A 108 -15.77 -5.20 2.87
N PRO A 109 -16.95 -5.03 2.24
CA PRO A 109 -18.08 -5.95 2.43
C PRO A 109 -17.77 -7.43 2.20
N LEU A 110 -16.77 -7.73 1.37
CA LEU A 110 -16.30 -9.08 1.10
C LEU A 110 -15.85 -9.84 2.37
N VAL A 111 -15.41 -9.13 3.41
CA VAL A 111 -14.95 -9.73 4.67
C VAL A 111 -15.98 -9.61 5.80
N TRP A 112 -17.18 -9.11 5.52
CA TRP A 112 -18.25 -8.98 6.50
C TRP A 112 -19.00 -10.29 6.67
N THR A 113 -19.67 -10.44 7.81
CA THR A 113 -20.63 -11.53 8.04
C THR A 113 -21.87 -11.36 7.15
N LEU A 114 -22.56 -12.46 6.87
CA LEU A 114 -23.81 -12.41 6.12
C LEU A 114 -24.87 -11.51 6.78
N GLU A 115 -24.92 -11.50 8.12
CA GLU A 115 -25.82 -10.63 8.88
C GLU A 115 -25.49 -9.14 8.69
N GLU A 116 -24.21 -8.76 8.72
CA GLU A 116 -23.77 -7.39 8.45
C GLU A 116 -24.11 -6.97 7.02
N VAL A 117 -23.92 -7.85 6.04
CA VAL A 117 -24.30 -7.58 4.65
C VAL A 117 -25.82 -7.35 4.53
N ASP A 118 -26.63 -8.23 5.11
CA ASP A 118 -28.09 -8.17 5.02
C ASP A 118 -28.71 -7.00 5.79
N SER A 119 -28.06 -6.55 6.87
CA SER A 119 -28.54 -5.44 7.69
C SER A 119 -28.05 -4.07 7.20
N LEU A 120 -26.78 -3.98 6.79
CA LEU A 120 -26.13 -2.70 6.46
C LEU A 120 -26.23 -2.34 4.98
N LEU A 121 -26.28 -3.33 4.07
CA LEU A 121 -26.30 -3.06 2.63
C LEU A 121 -27.69 -3.16 1.99
N ARG A 122 -28.71 -3.57 2.75
CA ARG A 122 -30.08 -3.69 2.24
C ARG A 122 -30.55 -2.41 1.54
N GLY A 123 -31.00 -2.56 0.30
CA GLY A 123 -31.46 -1.46 -0.54
C GLY A 123 -30.36 -0.76 -1.36
N THR A 124 -29.10 -1.18 -1.22
CA THR A 124 -28.01 -0.80 -2.12
C THR A 124 -27.85 -1.81 -3.26
N GLU A 125 -27.18 -1.41 -4.34
CA GLU A 125 -26.84 -2.34 -5.43
C GLU A 125 -25.83 -3.42 -5.00
N LEU A 126 -25.08 -3.21 -3.91
CA LEU A 126 -24.11 -4.18 -3.39
C LEU A 126 -24.77 -5.35 -2.64
N HIS A 127 -26.02 -5.21 -2.21
CA HIS A 127 -26.78 -6.30 -1.58
C HIS A 127 -27.39 -7.28 -2.59
N LYS A 128 -27.48 -6.88 -3.86
CA LYS A 128 -28.05 -7.68 -4.94
C LYS A 128 -26.99 -8.64 -5.53
N VAL A 129 -26.57 -9.64 -4.76
CA VAL A 129 -25.82 -10.79 -5.30
C VAL A 129 -26.69 -12.03 -5.21
#